data_AF-A0A558R9V4-F1
#
_entry.id   AF-A0A558R9V4-F1
#
_cell.length_a   1.000
_cell.length_b   1.000
_cell.length_c   1.000
_cell.angle_alpha   90.00
_cell.angle_beta   90.00
_cell.angle_gamma   90.00
#
_symmetry.space_group_name_H-M   'P 1'
#
loop_
_entity.id
_entity.type
_entity.pdbx_description
1 polymer ?
#
loop_
_entity_poly.entity_id
_entity_poly.type
_entity_poly.pdbx_seq_one_letter_code
_entity_poly.pdbx_strand_id
1 'polypeptide(L)'
;MLGILVMNIVAMGMPVYAYVDPFYYGGATGADLAAWALAYVFADGKMRALFTMLFGASLLLIADRAERPAWLHYRRMGVLLLFGMAHAWLLWFGDILVEYALVGAVAFIGWRWRPAALLSVAALCFAFALADDLLAWQQLAALRAAALAPGAMPGVVEAWQSVLAAATPQPSMIAREIALYRGGFAHVMAARAPTTLMFQTRLLALSFPETLGYVALGMALYRLGCFGGAWRLGVYRLLVGAGVAAAALEVPVSQMLVAARFDPATIPLADALSFVLRPWLALGYVAAIVLVVRAGRLRGAIARLAAAGRMALSNYIATSLVATTLFYGYGAGLYGRLDRAELYLVVAAIWAMMLLWSPAWLTRFAYGPLEWVWRATSRGVRPRFRSM
;
A
#
# COMPACT_ATOMS: atom_id res chain seq x y z
N MET A 1 6.43 -4.06 -2.77
CA MET A 1 7.04 -3.23 -3.83
C MET A 1 6.27 -3.34 -5.15
N LEU A 2 6.42 -4.44 -5.91
CA LEU A 2 5.73 -4.65 -7.20
C LEU A 2 4.23 -4.30 -7.14
N GLY A 3 3.47 -4.96 -6.26
CA GLY A 3 2.03 -4.76 -6.14
C GLY A 3 1.59 -3.40 -5.57
N ILE A 4 2.46 -2.68 -4.85
CA ILE A 4 2.14 -1.35 -4.30
C ILE A 4 2.16 -0.30 -5.43
N LEU A 5 3.05 -0.45 -6.41
CA LEU A 5 3.14 0.46 -7.55
C LEU A 5 1.86 0.48 -8.39
N VAL A 6 1.14 -0.65 -8.49
CA VAL A 6 -0.14 -0.76 -9.22
C VAL A 6 -1.11 0.32 -8.76
N MET A 7 -1.20 0.55 -7.45
CA MET A 7 -2.10 1.56 -6.89
C MET A 7 -1.45 2.95 -6.95
N ASN A 8 -0.19 3.06 -6.57
CA ASN A 8 0.48 4.35 -6.45
C ASN A 8 0.68 5.07 -7.80
N ILE A 9 0.79 4.33 -8.90
CA ILE A 9 1.02 4.92 -10.23
C ILE A 9 -0.09 5.90 -10.61
N VAL A 10 -1.33 5.63 -10.17
CA VAL A 10 -2.48 6.50 -10.44
C VAL A 10 -2.28 7.85 -9.75
N ALA A 11 -2.03 7.87 -8.45
CA ALA A 11 -1.78 9.11 -7.71
C ALA A 11 -0.44 9.80 -8.08
N MET A 12 0.49 9.08 -8.72
CA MET A 12 1.73 9.66 -9.25
C MET A 12 1.56 10.28 -10.64
N GLY A 13 0.66 9.73 -11.46
CA GLY A 13 0.49 10.11 -12.87
C GLY A 13 -0.79 10.89 -13.20
N MET A 14 -1.75 10.97 -12.27
CA MET A 14 -3.06 11.60 -12.44
C MET A 14 -3.46 12.43 -11.21
N PRO A 15 -4.46 13.32 -11.33
CA PRO A 15 -5.09 13.99 -10.19
C PRO A 15 -5.41 13.01 -9.06
N VAL A 16 -5.10 13.38 -7.82
CA VAL A 16 -5.05 12.44 -6.69
C VAL A 16 -6.38 11.72 -6.45
N TYR A 17 -7.51 12.40 -6.62
CA TYR A 17 -8.83 11.79 -6.40
C TYR A 17 -9.18 10.69 -7.43
N ALA A 18 -8.49 10.64 -8.57
CA ALA A 18 -8.60 9.55 -9.53
C ALA A 18 -8.11 8.19 -8.99
N TYR A 19 -7.38 8.20 -7.87
CA TYR A 19 -7.06 6.99 -7.11
C TYR A 19 -8.33 6.35 -6.52
N VAL A 20 -9.25 7.17 -6.01
CA VAL A 20 -10.49 6.75 -5.36
C VAL A 20 -11.57 6.47 -6.39
N ASP A 21 -11.80 7.43 -7.29
CA ASP A 21 -12.88 7.38 -8.27
C ASP A 21 -12.34 7.45 -9.72
N PRO A 22 -12.49 6.37 -10.53
CA PRO A 22 -12.09 6.38 -11.93
C PRO A 22 -12.92 7.33 -12.79
N PHE A 23 -14.14 7.72 -12.38
CA PHE A 23 -14.93 8.75 -13.07
C PHE A 23 -14.37 10.16 -12.89
N TYR A 24 -13.47 10.36 -11.92
CA TYR A 24 -12.85 11.66 -11.69
C TYR A 24 -11.86 12.05 -12.78
N TYR A 25 -11.02 11.11 -13.22
CA TYR A 25 -10.02 11.35 -14.28
C TYR A 25 -9.44 10.05 -14.84
N GLY A 26 -8.95 10.09 -16.08
CA GLY A 26 -8.12 9.04 -16.67
C GLY A 26 -8.88 7.85 -17.26
N GLY A 27 -10.14 8.07 -17.65
CA GLY A 27 -10.99 7.07 -18.29
C GLY A 27 -11.81 6.23 -17.29
N ALA A 28 -13.10 6.07 -17.60
CA ALA A 28 -14.07 5.34 -16.78
C ALA A 28 -14.95 4.38 -17.61
N THR A 29 -14.47 4.00 -18.78
CA THR A 29 -15.13 3.04 -19.69
C THR A 29 -14.07 2.11 -20.29
N GLY A 30 -14.52 1.05 -20.97
CA GLY A 30 -13.65 0.17 -21.75
C GLY A 30 -12.45 -0.37 -20.97
N ALA A 31 -11.24 -0.18 -21.54
CA ALA A 31 -9.99 -0.67 -20.97
C ALA A 31 -9.65 -0.01 -19.63
N ASP A 32 -9.96 1.28 -19.44
CA ASP A 32 -9.61 2.00 -18.21
C ASP A 32 -10.43 1.54 -17.02
N LEU A 33 -11.75 1.34 -17.22
CA LEU A 33 -12.61 0.80 -16.17
C LEU A 33 -12.24 -0.64 -15.83
N ALA A 34 -11.92 -1.46 -16.83
CA ALA A 34 -11.43 -2.81 -16.62
C ALA A 34 -10.11 -2.81 -15.83
N ALA A 35 -9.19 -1.89 -16.15
CA ALA A 35 -7.92 -1.76 -15.47
C ALA A 35 -8.09 -1.32 -14.01
N TRP A 36 -9.02 -0.37 -13.74
CA TRP A 36 -9.42 -0.02 -12.38
C TRP A 36 -10.00 -1.24 -11.63
N ALA A 37 -10.96 -1.95 -12.21
CA ALA A 37 -11.62 -3.08 -11.54
C ALA A 37 -10.64 -4.21 -11.23
N LEU A 38 -9.71 -4.52 -12.14
CA LEU A 38 -8.66 -5.50 -11.91
C LEU A 38 -7.72 -5.08 -10.77
N ALA A 39 -7.31 -3.81 -10.74
CA ALA A 39 -6.49 -3.28 -9.66
C ALA A 39 -7.24 -3.28 -8.32
N TYR A 40 -8.53 -2.92 -8.31
CA TYR A 40 -9.37 -2.95 -7.12
C TYR A 40 -9.49 -4.37 -6.54
N VAL A 41 -9.80 -5.36 -7.38
CA VAL A 41 -9.98 -6.76 -6.97
C VAL A 41 -8.67 -7.36 -6.47
N PHE A 42 -7.57 -7.20 -7.22
CA PHE A 42 -6.33 -7.95 -6.98
C PHE A 42 -5.24 -7.17 -6.24
N ALA A 43 -5.26 -5.84 -6.22
CA ALA A 43 -4.17 -5.04 -5.68
C ALA A 43 -4.58 -4.16 -4.49
N ASP A 44 -5.71 -3.45 -4.59
CA ASP A 44 -6.08 -2.38 -3.68
C ASP A 44 -6.30 -2.85 -2.24
N GLY A 45 -5.42 -2.44 -1.33
CA GLY A 45 -5.36 -2.92 0.06
C GLY A 45 -4.69 -4.29 0.23
N LYS A 46 -4.84 -5.22 -0.72
CA LYS A 46 -4.35 -6.61 -0.59
C LYS A 46 -2.84 -6.71 -0.71
N MET A 47 -2.24 -5.92 -1.61
CA MET A 47 -0.78 -5.88 -1.76
C MET A 47 -0.10 -5.17 -0.60
N ARG A 48 -0.77 -4.16 -0.02
CA ARG A 48 -0.35 -3.50 1.23
C ARG A 48 -0.42 -4.48 2.39
N ALA A 49 -1.55 -5.18 2.58
CA ALA A 49 -1.72 -6.22 3.61
C ALA A 49 -0.61 -7.29 3.55
N LEU A 50 -0.34 -7.83 2.36
CA LEU A 50 0.75 -8.79 2.14
C LEU A 50 2.11 -8.20 2.54
N PHE A 51 2.42 -6.98 2.10
CA PHE A 51 3.69 -6.32 2.42
C PHE A 51 3.83 -6.03 3.92
N THR A 52 2.76 -5.58 4.58
CA THR A 52 2.72 -5.30 6.03
C THR A 52 2.91 -6.57 6.85
N MET A 53 2.29 -7.70 6.47
CA MET A 53 2.51 -8.99 7.12
C MET A 53 3.96 -9.46 6.98
N LEU A 54 4.55 -9.33 5.80
CA LEU A 54 5.97 -9.68 5.58
C LEU A 54 6.90 -8.75 6.37
N PHE A 55 6.56 -7.48 6.49
CA PHE A 55 7.28 -6.55 7.37
C PHE A 55 7.24 -7.02 8.82
N GLY A 56 6.06 -7.38 9.36
CA GLY A 56 5.93 -7.95 10.70
C GLY A 56 6.72 -9.23 10.92
N ALA A 57 6.69 -10.16 9.97
CA ALA A 57 7.51 -11.36 10.00
C ALA A 57 9.02 -11.03 10.04
N SER A 58 9.44 -10.02 9.28
CA SER A 58 10.83 -9.59 9.24
C SER A 58 11.33 -9.06 10.59
N LEU A 59 10.47 -8.42 11.39
CA LEU A 59 10.83 -7.91 12.71
C LEU A 59 11.34 -9.04 13.61
N LEU A 60 10.60 -10.15 13.64
CA LEU A 60 10.97 -11.34 14.43
C LEU A 60 12.17 -12.06 13.84
N LEU A 61 12.22 -12.24 12.51
CA LEU A 61 13.36 -12.87 11.84
C LEU A 61 14.70 -12.18 12.16
N ILE A 62 14.68 -10.86 12.28
CA ILE A 62 15.85 -10.06 12.64
C ILE A 62 16.14 -10.15 14.14
N ALA A 63 15.11 -10.08 14.97
CA ALA A 63 15.24 -10.18 16.42
C ALA A 63 15.84 -11.53 16.86
N ASP A 64 15.41 -12.63 16.25
CA ASP A 64 15.88 -13.99 16.54
C ASP A 64 17.39 -14.18 16.27
N ARG A 65 17.98 -13.33 15.43
CA ARG A 65 19.40 -13.42 15.00
C ARG A 65 20.29 -12.35 15.62
N ALA A 66 19.72 -11.46 16.45
CA ALA A 66 20.44 -10.31 17.00
C ALA A 66 20.85 -10.55 18.45
N GLU A 67 22.07 -10.20 18.82
CA GLU A 67 22.54 -10.24 20.22
C GLU A 67 21.77 -9.25 21.11
N ARG A 68 21.47 -8.06 20.58
CA ARG A 68 20.67 -7.01 21.25
C ARG A 68 19.43 -6.66 20.41
N PRO A 69 18.37 -7.50 20.42
CA PRO A 69 17.23 -7.36 19.50
C PRO A 69 16.55 -6.00 19.55
N ALA A 70 16.19 -5.53 20.76
CA ALA A 70 15.50 -4.26 20.94
C ALA A 70 16.34 -3.06 20.48
N TRP A 71 17.62 -3.02 20.87
CA TRP A 71 18.53 -1.95 20.48
C TRP A 71 18.67 -1.85 18.95
N LEU A 72 18.87 -2.99 18.28
CA LEU A 72 18.97 -3.01 16.82
C LEU A 72 17.64 -2.62 16.16
N HIS A 73 16.52 -3.14 16.66
CA HIS A 73 15.19 -2.87 16.10
C HIS A 73 14.84 -1.38 16.12
N TYR A 74 14.92 -0.72 17.28
CA TYR A 74 14.56 0.69 17.39
C TYR A 74 15.48 1.60 16.58
N ARG A 75 16.77 1.28 16.48
CA ARG A 75 17.68 2.00 15.56
C ARG A 75 17.27 1.82 14.10
N ARG A 76 16.88 0.62 13.70
CA ARG A 76 16.38 0.36 12.34
C ARG A 76 15.10 1.15 12.06
N MET A 77 14.16 1.21 13.01
CA MET A 77 12.94 2.01 12.88
C MET A 77 13.27 3.51 12.80
N GLY A 78 14.19 4.01 13.63
CA GLY A 78 14.62 5.41 13.55
C GLY A 78 15.23 5.78 12.19
N VAL A 79 16.09 4.93 11.62
CA VAL A 79 16.65 5.19 10.28
C VAL A 79 15.57 5.05 9.19
N LEU A 80 14.64 4.11 9.34
CA LEU A 80 13.51 3.96 8.42
C LEU A 80 12.61 5.19 8.43
N LEU A 81 12.36 5.77 9.62
CA LEU A 81 11.62 7.02 9.79
C LEU A 81 12.30 8.18 9.07
N LEU A 82 13.63 8.30 9.16
CA LEU A 82 14.38 9.33 8.43
C LEU A 82 14.25 9.18 6.91
N PHE A 83 14.35 7.95 6.39
CA PHE A 83 14.12 7.70 4.96
C PHE A 83 12.69 8.01 4.55
N GLY A 84 11.70 7.63 5.37
CA GLY A 84 10.30 7.93 5.12
C GLY A 84 10.01 9.42 5.10
N MET A 85 10.49 10.17 6.09
CA MET A 85 10.34 11.63 6.11
C MET A 85 11.00 12.29 4.91
N ALA A 86 12.22 11.89 4.56
CA ALA A 86 12.87 12.41 3.35
C ALA A 86 12.05 12.09 2.09
N HIS A 87 11.54 10.86 1.96
CA HIS A 87 10.72 10.45 0.82
C HIS A 87 9.37 11.19 0.76
N ALA A 88 8.64 11.28 1.86
CA ALA A 88 7.32 11.92 1.96
C ALA A 88 7.34 13.39 1.54
N TRP A 89 8.39 14.10 1.96
CA TRP A 89 8.53 15.55 1.73
C TRP A 89 9.26 15.88 0.43
N LEU A 90 10.27 15.10 0.03
CA LEU A 90 11.09 15.42 -1.15
C LEU A 90 10.61 14.70 -2.42
N LEU A 91 10.02 13.51 -2.32
CA LEU A 91 9.74 12.66 -3.47
C LEU A 91 8.26 12.46 -3.73
N TRP A 92 7.50 11.90 -2.79
CA TRP A 92 6.09 11.60 -3.00
C TRP A 92 5.30 11.52 -1.69
N PHE A 93 4.11 12.14 -1.62
CA PHE A 93 3.35 12.28 -0.36
C PHE A 93 2.81 10.97 0.20
N GLY A 94 2.63 9.93 -0.63
CA GLY A 94 2.11 8.62 -0.24
C GLY A 94 3.16 7.67 0.35
N ASP A 95 4.14 8.19 1.10
CA ASP A 95 5.14 7.38 1.78
C ASP A 95 4.51 6.39 2.77
N ILE A 96 4.98 5.14 2.77
CA ILE A 96 4.58 4.11 3.74
C ILE A 96 5.67 3.84 4.80
N LEU A 97 6.88 4.35 4.60
CA LEU A 97 8.01 4.05 5.48
C LEU A 97 7.87 4.70 6.85
N VAL A 98 7.32 5.92 6.93
CA VAL A 98 7.02 6.58 8.22
C VAL A 98 6.03 5.73 9.02
N GLU A 99 4.91 5.32 8.41
CA GLU A 99 3.91 4.48 9.05
C GLU A 99 4.54 3.17 9.55
N TYR A 100 5.36 2.51 8.73
CA TYR A 100 6.01 1.26 9.11
C TYR A 100 7.05 1.45 10.21
N ALA A 101 7.76 2.58 10.24
CA ALA A 101 8.68 2.88 11.32
C ALA A 101 7.96 3.05 12.66
N LEU A 102 6.83 3.76 12.67
CA LEU A 102 6.04 4.02 13.89
C LEU A 102 5.31 2.76 14.36
N VAL A 103 4.57 2.11 13.47
CA VAL A 103 3.87 0.86 13.77
C VAL A 103 4.86 -0.23 14.14
N GLY A 104 5.97 -0.35 13.42
CA GLY A 104 7.03 -1.32 13.71
C GLY A 104 7.68 -1.08 15.07
N ALA A 105 7.83 0.17 15.51
CA ALA A 105 8.31 0.49 16.86
C ALA A 105 7.31 0.02 17.93
N VAL A 106 6.01 0.29 17.76
CA VAL A 106 4.96 -0.14 18.71
C VAL A 106 4.79 -1.66 18.72
N ALA A 107 4.66 -2.29 17.55
CA ALA A 107 4.47 -3.74 17.41
C ALA A 107 5.60 -4.54 18.08
N PHE A 108 6.82 -4.00 18.09
CA PHE A 108 7.96 -4.65 18.70
C PHE A 108 7.86 -4.75 20.22
N ILE A 109 6.99 -4.01 20.91
CA ILE A 109 6.70 -4.24 22.34
C ILE A 109 6.24 -5.70 22.55
N GLY A 110 5.43 -6.21 21.60
CA GLY A 110 4.93 -7.58 21.59
C GLY A 110 5.88 -8.62 20.99
N TRP A 111 7.16 -8.29 20.73
CA TRP A 111 8.04 -9.19 19.96
C TRP A 111 8.23 -10.57 20.58
N ARG A 112 8.13 -10.72 21.91
CA ARG A 112 8.22 -12.01 22.63
C ARG A 112 6.87 -12.66 22.92
N TRP A 113 5.76 -12.03 22.51
CA TRP A 113 4.44 -12.55 22.82
C TRP A 113 4.17 -13.86 22.09
N ARG A 114 3.32 -14.70 22.70
CA ARG A 114 2.86 -15.95 22.11
C ARG A 114 1.99 -15.65 20.87
N PRO A 115 1.92 -16.55 19.87
CA PRO A 115 1.10 -16.35 18.67
C PRO A 115 -0.35 -15.97 18.99
N ALA A 116 -0.97 -16.58 20.01
CA ALA A 116 -2.33 -16.27 20.42
C ALA A 116 -2.53 -14.78 20.78
N ALA A 117 -1.62 -14.18 21.55
CA ALA A 117 -1.70 -12.77 21.91
C ALA A 117 -1.52 -11.84 20.71
N LEU A 118 -0.62 -12.20 19.78
CA LEU A 118 -0.44 -11.45 18.53
C LEU A 118 -1.67 -11.54 17.63
N LEU A 119 -2.33 -12.71 17.57
CA LEU A 119 -3.60 -12.89 16.87
C LEU A 119 -4.74 -12.10 17.53
N SER A 120 -4.77 -12.01 18.86
CA SER A 120 -5.74 -11.16 19.57
C SER A 120 -5.54 -9.69 19.24
N VAL A 121 -4.29 -9.19 19.21
CA VAL A 121 -4.00 -7.82 18.77
C VAL A 121 -4.46 -7.60 17.32
N ALA A 122 -4.16 -8.53 16.42
CA ALA A 122 -4.60 -8.45 15.04
C ALA A 122 -6.14 -8.39 14.93
N ALA A 123 -6.84 -9.27 15.64
CA ALA A 123 -8.31 -9.31 15.66
C ALA A 123 -8.92 -8.01 16.21
N LEU A 124 -8.39 -7.47 17.31
CA LEU A 124 -8.87 -6.21 17.89
C LEU A 124 -8.63 -5.02 16.94
N CYS A 125 -7.45 -4.96 16.32
CA CYS A 125 -7.12 -3.93 15.35
C CYS A 125 -8.02 -4.00 14.11
N PHE A 126 -8.31 -5.21 13.62
CA PHE A 126 -9.20 -5.41 12.49
C PHE A 126 -10.66 -5.12 12.84
N ALA A 127 -11.11 -5.49 14.04
CA ALA A 127 -12.44 -5.14 14.51
C ALA A 127 -12.61 -3.62 14.63
N PHE A 128 -11.59 -2.91 15.11
CA PHE A 128 -11.58 -1.46 15.16
C PHE A 128 -11.66 -0.84 13.75
N ALA A 129 -10.80 -1.26 12.81
CA ALA A 129 -10.81 -0.73 11.45
C ALA A 129 -12.15 -0.99 10.73
N LEU A 130 -12.71 -2.19 10.89
CA LEU A 130 -14.03 -2.50 10.35
C LEU A 130 -15.14 -1.65 10.98
N ALA A 131 -15.08 -1.42 12.30
CA ALA A 131 -16.05 -0.58 12.99
C ALA A 131 -15.97 0.89 12.54
N ASP A 132 -14.76 1.40 12.27
CA ASP A 132 -14.53 2.75 11.74
C ASP A 132 -15.16 2.91 10.35
N ASP A 133 -14.90 1.97 9.43
CA ASP A 133 -15.48 1.99 8.07
C ASP A 133 -17.02 1.89 8.11
N LEU A 134 -17.57 1.02 8.97
CA LEU A 134 -19.02 0.88 9.14
C LEU A 134 -19.65 2.12 9.78
N LEU A 135 -18.97 2.77 10.72
CA LEU A 135 -19.44 4.01 11.33
C LEU A 135 -19.43 5.15 10.31
N ALA A 136 -18.37 5.27 9.50
CA ALA A 136 -18.29 6.24 8.42
C ALA A 136 -19.40 6.03 7.39
N TRP A 137 -19.65 4.77 7.00
CA TRP A 137 -20.78 4.41 6.15
C TRP A 137 -22.11 4.83 6.78
N GLN A 138 -22.37 4.46 8.02
CA GLN A 138 -23.61 4.77 8.72
C GLN A 138 -23.85 6.29 8.79
N GLN A 139 -22.82 7.07 9.10
CA GLN A 139 -22.90 8.53 9.17
C GLN A 139 -23.23 9.16 7.82
N LEU A 140 -22.53 8.77 6.75
CA LEU A 140 -22.76 9.32 5.41
C LEU A 140 -24.09 8.84 4.81
N ALA A 141 -24.47 7.59 5.04
CA ALA A 141 -25.76 7.05 4.62
C ALA A 141 -26.93 7.75 5.33
N ALA A 142 -26.81 7.99 6.64
CA ALA A 142 -27.80 8.73 7.42
C ALA A 142 -27.91 10.19 6.96
N LEU A 143 -26.78 10.88 6.74
CA LEU A 143 -26.75 12.23 6.20
C LEU A 143 -27.43 12.32 4.83
N ARG A 144 -27.07 11.40 3.92
CA ARG A 144 -27.68 11.32 2.58
C ARG A 144 -29.19 11.09 2.67
N ALA A 145 -29.63 10.14 3.47
CA ALA A 145 -31.06 9.85 3.63
C ALA A 145 -31.83 11.05 4.21
N ALA A 146 -31.27 11.72 5.22
CA ALA A 146 -31.87 12.90 5.83
C ALA A 146 -31.92 14.11 4.86
N ALA A 147 -30.88 14.31 4.05
CA ALA A 147 -30.82 15.39 3.07
C ALA A 147 -31.81 15.19 1.90
N LEU A 148 -32.12 13.94 1.55
CA LEU A 148 -33.05 13.60 0.46
C LEU A 148 -34.51 13.47 0.94
N ALA A 149 -34.76 13.55 2.25
CA ALA A 149 -36.10 13.43 2.80
C ALA A 149 -36.99 14.64 2.44
N PRO A 150 -38.30 14.44 2.20
CA PRO A 150 -39.22 15.56 2.03
C PRO A 150 -39.22 16.48 3.25
N GLY A 151 -39.06 17.79 3.04
CA GLY A 151 -38.99 18.77 4.12
C GLY A 151 -37.67 18.76 4.90
N ALA A 152 -36.59 18.21 4.33
CA ALA A 152 -35.26 18.24 4.93
C ALA A 152 -34.84 19.68 5.33
N MET A 153 -34.23 19.80 6.51
CA MET A 153 -33.72 21.09 6.98
C MET A 153 -32.63 21.61 6.02
N PRO A 154 -32.62 22.92 5.67
CA PRO A 154 -31.64 23.49 4.73
C PRO A 154 -30.18 23.17 5.07
N GLY A 155 -29.80 23.21 6.35
CA GLY A 155 -28.44 22.90 6.78
C GLY A 155 -28.02 21.45 6.56
N VAL A 156 -28.95 20.49 6.61
CA VAL A 156 -28.68 19.07 6.31
C VAL A 156 -28.48 18.87 4.82
N VAL A 157 -29.29 19.55 4.00
CA VAL A 157 -29.13 19.57 2.54
C VAL A 157 -27.78 20.18 2.17
N GLU A 158 -27.41 21.33 2.75
CA GLU A 158 -26.13 22.00 2.50
C GLU A 158 -24.92 21.14 2.91
N ALA A 159 -25.01 20.45 4.05
CA ALA A 159 -23.97 19.52 4.49
C ALA A 159 -23.75 18.38 3.49
N TRP A 160 -24.82 17.76 2.99
CA TRP A 160 -24.72 16.73 1.96
C TRP A 160 -24.20 17.28 0.62
N GLN A 161 -24.65 18.45 0.20
CA GLN A 161 -24.14 19.10 -1.01
C GLN A 161 -22.65 19.42 -0.90
N SER A 162 -22.14 19.77 0.28
CA SER A 162 -20.72 20.00 0.51
C SER A 162 -19.89 18.71 0.34
N VAL A 163 -20.42 17.57 0.80
CA VAL A 163 -19.80 16.25 0.57
C VAL A 163 -19.77 15.92 -0.91
N LEU A 164 -20.89 16.10 -1.62
CA LEU A 164 -20.96 15.88 -3.07
C LEU A 164 -20.00 16.81 -3.83
N ALA A 165 -19.93 18.08 -3.47
CA ALA A 165 -19.06 19.06 -4.11
C ALA A 165 -17.58 18.71 -3.96
N ALA A 166 -17.17 18.12 -2.83
CA ALA A 166 -15.81 17.66 -2.60
C ALA A 166 -15.43 16.41 -3.43
N ALA A 167 -16.40 15.54 -3.73
CA ALA A 167 -16.21 14.32 -4.52
C ALA A 167 -16.41 14.53 -6.03
N THR A 168 -17.16 15.55 -6.43
CA THR A 168 -17.53 15.79 -7.83
C THR A 168 -16.34 16.32 -8.64
N PRO A 169 -16.08 15.80 -9.85
CA PRO A 169 -15.01 16.31 -10.71
C PRO A 169 -15.27 17.77 -11.11
N GLN A 170 -14.40 18.68 -10.66
CA GLN A 170 -14.44 20.09 -11.03
C GLN A 170 -13.33 20.38 -12.05
N PRO A 171 -13.66 20.67 -13.34
CA PRO A 171 -12.65 20.84 -14.39
C PRO A 171 -11.58 21.88 -14.06
N SER A 172 -11.96 22.97 -13.38
CA SER A 172 -11.03 24.01 -12.94
C SER A 172 -10.04 23.53 -11.88
N MET A 173 -10.48 22.70 -10.94
CA MET A 173 -9.62 22.10 -9.90
C MET A 173 -8.67 21.06 -10.49
N ILE A 174 -9.19 20.21 -11.38
CA ILE A 174 -8.38 19.22 -12.13
C ILE A 174 -7.30 19.92 -12.94
N ALA A 175 -7.66 20.95 -13.71
CA ALA A 175 -6.71 21.71 -14.51
C ALA A 175 -5.64 22.40 -13.64
N ARG A 176 -6.04 22.95 -12.48
CA ARG A 176 -5.12 23.56 -11.52
C ARG A 176 -4.13 22.54 -10.96
N GLU A 177 -4.60 21.36 -10.55
CA GLU A 177 -3.74 20.29 -10.05
C GLU A 177 -2.76 19.82 -11.12
N ILE A 178 -3.23 19.59 -12.35
CA ILE A 178 -2.38 19.21 -13.48
C ILE A 178 -1.29 20.27 -13.75
N ALA A 179 -1.67 21.55 -13.79
CA ALA A 179 -0.73 22.64 -14.02
C ALA A 179 0.34 22.70 -12.92
N LEU A 180 -0.07 22.51 -11.67
CA LEU A 180 0.79 22.52 -10.50
C LEU A 180 1.82 21.38 -10.53
N TYR A 181 1.40 20.14 -10.81
CA TYR A 181 2.30 18.99 -10.91
C TYR A 181 3.19 18.99 -12.17
N ARG A 182 2.81 19.78 -13.18
CA ARG A 182 3.65 20.10 -14.35
C ARG A 182 4.58 21.30 -14.13
N GLY A 183 4.63 21.85 -12.91
CA GLY A 183 5.60 22.89 -12.52
C GLY A 183 7.00 22.35 -12.18
N GLY A 184 7.89 23.25 -11.79
CA GLY A 184 9.24 22.91 -11.31
C GLY A 184 9.24 22.26 -9.93
N PHE A 185 10.36 21.62 -9.56
CA PHE A 185 10.48 20.82 -8.32
C PHE A 185 10.03 21.57 -7.06
N ALA A 186 10.54 22.78 -6.82
CA ALA A 186 10.19 23.56 -5.63
C ALA A 186 8.70 23.91 -5.57
N HIS A 187 8.07 24.15 -6.73
CA HIS A 187 6.64 24.44 -6.82
C HIS A 187 5.80 23.21 -6.49
N VAL A 188 6.13 22.05 -7.08
CA VAL A 188 5.47 20.77 -6.79
C VAL A 188 5.62 20.38 -5.32
N MET A 189 6.82 20.54 -4.76
CA MET A 189 7.11 20.27 -3.35
C MET A 189 6.26 21.14 -2.42
N ALA A 190 6.26 22.46 -2.64
CA ALA A 190 5.49 23.40 -1.82
C ALA A 190 3.98 23.12 -1.91
N ALA A 191 3.49 22.84 -3.12
CA ALA A 191 2.10 22.54 -3.35
C ALA A 191 1.61 21.25 -2.68
N ARG A 192 2.49 20.25 -2.56
CA ARG A 192 2.17 18.99 -1.89
C ARG A 192 2.29 19.04 -0.38
N ALA A 193 2.95 20.04 0.19
CA ALA A 193 3.18 20.10 1.64
C ALA A 193 1.91 19.90 2.48
N PRO A 194 0.74 20.51 2.16
CA PRO A 194 -0.50 20.26 2.88
C PRO A 194 -0.98 18.80 2.78
N THR A 195 -0.89 18.20 1.59
CA THR A 195 -1.22 16.79 1.37
C THR A 195 -0.28 15.88 2.13
N THR A 196 1.04 16.10 2.07
CA THR A 196 2.02 15.35 2.84
C THR A 196 1.72 15.46 4.34
N LEU A 197 1.45 16.66 4.85
CA LEU A 197 1.11 16.85 6.27
C LEU A 197 -0.17 16.08 6.65
N MET A 198 -1.21 16.12 5.83
CA MET A 198 -2.44 15.37 6.04
C MET A 198 -2.19 13.86 6.08
N PHE A 199 -1.36 13.33 5.17
CA PHE A 199 -1.00 11.91 5.15
C PHE A 199 -0.24 11.51 6.41
N GLN A 200 0.73 12.33 6.84
CA GLN A 200 1.60 12.02 7.99
C GLN A 200 0.93 12.23 9.35
N THR A 201 -0.16 12.98 9.43
CA THR A 201 -0.84 13.30 10.70
C THR A 201 -2.21 12.64 10.84
N ARG A 202 -3.06 12.75 9.81
CA ARG A 202 -4.44 12.26 9.86
C ARG A 202 -4.56 10.85 9.30
N LEU A 203 -4.15 10.65 8.05
CA LEU A 203 -4.33 9.33 7.41
C LEU A 203 -3.49 8.25 8.08
N LEU A 204 -2.26 8.58 8.48
CA LEU A 204 -1.42 7.65 9.25
C LEU A 204 -2.09 7.24 10.56
N ALA A 205 -2.73 8.17 11.28
CA ALA A 205 -3.40 7.85 12.54
C ALA A 205 -4.61 6.93 12.31
N LEU A 206 -5.38 7.18 11.24
CA LEU A 206 -6.52 6.34 10.86
C LEU A 206 -6.09 4.95 10.39
N SER A 207 -5.01 4.83 9.61
CA SER A 207 -4.50 3.54 9.12
C SER A 207 -3.68 2.77 10.15
N PHE A 208 -3.25 3.41 11.25
CA PHE A 208 -2.39 2.82 12.27
C PHE A 208 -2.93 1.49 12.82
N PRO A 209 -4.21 1.37 13.21
CA PRO A 209 -4.74 0.11 13.76
C PRO A 209 -4.70 -1.00 12.72
N GLU A 210 -5.17 -0.77 11.49
CA GLU A 210 -5.13 -1.77 10.42
C GLU A 210 -3.68 -2.24 10.18
N THR A 211 -2.74 -1.30 10.04
CA THR A 211 -1.34 -1.62 9.79
C THR A 211 -0.73 -2.40 10.96
N LEU A 212 -1.01 -2.01 12.21
CA LEU A 212 -0.60 -2.76 13.40
C LEU A 212 -1.19 -4.17 13.40
N GLY A 213 -2.45 -4.33 12.99
CA GLY A 213 -3.12 -5.61 12.89
C GLY A 213 -2.43 -6.55 11.91
N TYR A 214 -2.09 -6.07 10.71
CA TYR A 214 -1.33 -6.86 9.73
C TYR A 214 0.11 -7.14 10.17
N VAL A 215 0.77 -6.21 10.86
CA VAL A 215 2.11 -6.46 11.42
C VAL A 215 2.03 -7.58 12.48
N ALA A 216 1.08 -7.49 13.40
CA ALA A 216 0.87 -8.50 14.44
C ALA A 216 0.50 -9.88 13.84
N LEU A 217 -0.38 -9.90 12.84
CA LEU A 217 -0.71 -11.11 12.08
C LEU A 217 0.53 -11.71 11.42
N GLY A 218 1.36 -10.89 10.76
CA GLY A 218 2.63 -11.31 10.18
C GLY A 218 3.60 -11.92 11.19
N MET A 219 3.72 -11.29 12.38
CA MET A 219 4.52 -11.81 13.48
C MET A 219 4.00 -13.17 13.97
N ALA A 220 2.67 -13.32 14.14
CA ALA A 220 2.05 -14.58 14.54
C ALA A 220 2.30 -15.69 13.49
N LEU A 221 2.07 -15.41 12.22
CA LEU A 221 2.24 -16.35 11.11
C LEU A 221 3.70 -16.80 10.96
N TYR A 222 4.67 -15.90 11.20
CA TYR A 222 6.08 -16.25 11.26
C TYR A 222 6.37 -17.27 12.35
N ARG A 223 5.90 -17.03 13.59
CA ARG A 223 6.08 -17.96 14.72
C ARG A 223 5.42 -19.31 14.49
N LEU A 224 4.30 -19.32 13.79
CA LEU A 224 3.59 -20.56 13.43
C LEU A 224 4.25 -21.30 12.25
N GLY A 225 5.29 -20.74 11.61
CA GLY A 225 6.00 -21.39 10.50
C GLY A 225 5.28 -21.30 9.14
N CYS A 226 4.31 -20.39 8.99
CA CYS A 226 3.55 -20.23 7.75
C CYS A 226 4.47 -19.88 6.56
N PHE A 227 5.32 -18.86 6.70
CA PHE A 227 6.22 -18.41 5.62
C PHE A 227 7.34 -19.39 5.31
N GLY A 228 7.77 -20.18 6.31
CA GLY A 228 8.81 -21.19 6.14
C GLY A 228 8.34 -22.45 5.43
N GLY A 229 7.03 -22.58 5.14
CA GLY A 229 6.52 -23.81 4.58
C GLY A 229 6.50 -24.95 5.62
N ALA A 230 6.11 -24.67 6.87
CA ALA A 230 5.98 -25.73 7.88
C ALA A 230 4.58 -26.39 7.90
N TRP A 231 3.54 -25.73 7.38
CA TRP A 231 2.18 -26.25 7.48
C TRP A 231 1.89 -27.39 6.49
N ARG A 232 0.80 -28.13 6.74
CA ARG A 232 0.30 -29.18 5.84
C ARG A 232 -0.09 -28.59 4.49
N LEU A 233 0.15 -29.34 3.41
CA LEU A 233 -0.15 -28.93 2.04
C LEU A 233 -1.63 -28.52 1.84
N GLY A 234 -2.55 -29.25 2.47
CA GLY A 234 -3.99 -28.96 2.42
C GLY A 234 -4.35 -27.59 2.98
N VAL A 235 -3.63 -27.09 3.99
CA VAL A 235 -3.88 -25.76 4.58
C VAL A 235 -3.53 -24.66 3.58
N TYR A 236 -2.40 -24.77 2.88
CA TYR A 236 -2.07 -23.79 1.84
C TYR A 236 -3.05 -23.84 0.67
N ARG A 237 -3.50 -25.02 0.25
CA ARG A 237 -4.54 -25.14 -0.80
C ARG A 237 -5.86 -24.51 -0.37
N LEU A 238 -6.26 -24.70 0.89
CA LEU A 238 -7.44 -24.06 1.46
C LEU A 238 -7.30 -22.53 1.45
N LEU A 239 -6.16 -21.99 1.87
CA LEU A 239 -5.91 -20.55 1.84
C LEU A 239 -5.90 -19.97 0.41
N VAL A 240 -5.36 -20.70 -0.57
CA VAL A 240 -5.48 -20.32 -1.98
C VAL A 240 -6.96 -20.29 -2.41
N GLY A 241 -7.73 -21.32 -2.06
CA GLY A 241 -9.17 -21.36 -2.35
C GLY A 241 -9.94 -20.21 -1.69
N ALA A 242 -9.66 -19.91 -0.43
CA ALA A 242 -10.23 -18.78 0.28
C ALA A 242 -9.85 -17.43 -0.36
N GLY A 243 -8.60 -17.29 -0.81
CA GLY A 243 -8.18 -16.12 -1.58
C GLY A 243 -8.94 -15.99 -2.90
N VAL A 244 -9.06 -17.06 -3.68
CA VAL A 244 -9.84 -17.04 -4.94
C VAL A 244 -11.31 -16.68 -4.68
N ALA A 245 -11.93 -17.25 -3.63
CA ALA A 245 -13.28 -16.90 -3.23
C ALA A 245 -13.39 -15.42 -2.82
N ALA A 246 -12.44 -14.90 -2.05
CA ALA A 246 -12.40 -13.49 -1.70
C ALA A 246 -12.27 -12.59 -2.94
N ALA A 247 -11.43 -12.94 -3.92
CA ALA A 247 -11.33 -12.21 -5.19
C ALA A 247 -12.64 -12.20 -5.95
N ALA A 248 -13.35 -13.34 -5.99
CA ALA A 248 -14.65 -13.44 -6.65
C ALA A 248 -15.70 -12.56 -5.95
N LEU A 249 -15.64 -12.42 -4.62
CA LEU A 249 -16.51 -11.55 -3.84
C LEU A 249 -16.15 -10.06 -3.95
N GLU A 250 -14.92 -9.70 -4.30
CA GLU A 250 -14.54 -8.31 -4.59
C GLU A 250 -15.15 -7.80 -5.91
N VAL A 251 -15.48 -8.70 -6.85
CA VAL A 251 -16.11 -8.33 -8.13
C VAL A 251 -17.46 -7.63 -7.92
N PRO A 252 -18.46 -8.19 -7.21
CA PRO A 252 -19.72 -7.50 -6.96
C PRO A 252 -19.55 -6.22 -6.13
N VAL A 253 -18.56 -6.14 -5.23
CA VAL A 253 -18.25 -4.89 -4.50
C VAL A 253 -17.77 -3.81 -5.47
N SER A 254 -16.87 -4.15 -6.41
CA SER A 254 -16.43 -3.23 -7.45
C SER A 254 -17.58 -2.79 -8.37
N GLN A 255 -18.49 -3.70 -8.71
CA GLN A 255 -19.68 -3.40 -9.51
C GLN A 255 -20.65 -2.49 -8.76
N MET A 256 -20.80 -2.66 -7.44
CA MET A 256 -21.58 -1.77 -6.58
C MET A 256 -21.04 -0.34 -6.63
N LEU A 257 -19.73 -0.14 -6.51
CA LEU A 257 -19.10 1.18 -6.64
C LEU A 257 -19.37 1.82 -8.00
N VAL A 258 -19.19 1.05 -9.08
CA VAL A 258 -19.43 1.53 -10.45
C VAL A 258 -20.90 1.87 -10.68
N ALA A 259 -21.83 1.02 -10.23
CA ALA A 259 -23.27 1.24 -10.35
C ALA A 259 -23.73 2.46 -9.55
N ALA A 260 -23.14 2.68 -8.37
CA ALA A 260 -23.38 3.85 -7.54
C ALA A 260 -22.64 5.11 -8.03
N ARG A 261 -21.85 5.02 -9.12
CA ARG A 261 -21.00 6.12 -9.62
C ARG A 261 -20.13 6.73 -8.53
N PHE A 262 -19.59 5.87 -7.65
CA PHE A 262 -18.76 6.27 -6.52
C PHE A 262 -19.44 7.32 -5.61
N ASP A 263 -20.76 7.20 -5.43
CA ASP A 263 -21.50 7.98 -4.43
C ASP A 263 -20.75 7.97 -3.09
N PRO A 264 -20.50 9.14 -2.47
CA PRO A 264 -19.66 9.23 -1.28
C PRO A 264 -20.14 8.36 -0.11
N ALA A 265 -21.45 8.07 -0.02
CA ALA A 265 -21.96 7.19 1.02
C ALA A 265 -21.75 5.70 0.70
N THR A 266 -21.51 5.32 -0.55
CA THR A 266 -21.22 3.93 -0.94
C THR A 266 -19.76 3.54 -0.73
N ILE A 267 -18.83 4.50 -0.78
CA ILE A 267 -17.38 4.24 -0.66
C ILE A 267 -17.03 3.54 0.67
N PRO A 268 -17.40 4.05 1.87
CA PRO A 268 -17.02 3.41 3.12
C PRO A 268 -17.66 2.02 3.31
N LEU A 269 -18.84 1.78 2.73
CA LEU A 269 -19.43 0.44 2.73
C LEU A 269 -18.59 -0.52 1.89
N ALA A 270 -18.16 -0.10 0.70
CA ALA A 270 -17.27 -0.90 -0.13
C ALA A 270 -15.93 -1.16 0.57
N ASP A 271 -15.38 -0.16 1.26
CA ASP A 271 -14.18 -0.33 2.07
C ASP A 271 -14.37 -1.35 3.20
N ALA A 272 -15.48 -1.27 3.96
CA ALA A 272 -15.81 -2.23 5.01
C ALA A 272 -15.94 -3.67 4.45
N LEU A 273 -16.62 -3.84 3.31
CA LEU A 273 -16.79 -5.13 2.66
C LEU A 273 -15.45 -5.68 2.16
N SER A 274 -14.68 -4.88 1.42
CA SER A 274 -13.34 -5.26 0.99
C SER A 274 -12.42 -5.53 2.18
N PHE A 275 -12.56 -4.80 3.29
CA PHE A 275 -11.76 -5.00 4.50
C PHE A 275 -11.88 -6.43 5.03
N VAL A 276 -13.09 -7.01 5.03
CA VAL A 276 -13.31 -8.40 5.43
C VAL A 276 -12.67 -9.39 4.45
N LEU A 277 -12.62 -9.07 3.15
CA LEU A 277 -12.08 -9.93 2.10
C LEU A 277 -10.54 -9.85 1.99
N ARG A 278 -9.96 -8.67 2.25
CA ARG A 278 -8.54 -8.34 2.09
C ARG A 278 -7.58 -9.36 2.76
N PRO A 279 -7.75 -9.75 4.04
CA PRO A 279 -6.86 -10.71 4.69
C PRO A 279 -6.81 -12.07 3.98
N TRP A 280 -7.95 -12.55 3.49
CA TRP A 280 -8.04 -13.86 2.82
C TRP A 280 -7.34 -13.84 1.48
N LEU A 281 -7.47 -12.76 0.71
CA LEU A 281 -6.76 -12.63 -0.55
C LEU A 281 -5.24 -12.51 -0.34
N ALA A 282 -4.82 -11.72 0.66
CA ALA A 282 -3.41 -11.58 1.01
C ALA A 282 -2.81 -12.92 1.50
N LEU A 283 -3.52 -13.68 2.34
CA LEU A 283 -3.13 -15.04 2.75
C LEU A 283 -3.13 -16.03 1.59
N GLY A 284 -4.06 -15.89 0.65
CA GLY A 284 -4.08 -16.64 -0.60
C GLY A 284 -2.81 -16.40 -1.43
N TYR A 285 -2.35 -15.15 -1.53
CA TYR A 285 -1.07 -14.83 -2.17
C TYR A 285 0.13 -15.43 -1.43
N VAL A 286 0.19 -15.32 -0.10
CA VAL A 286 1.24 -15.99 0.69
C VAL A 286 1.26 -17.49 0.39
N ALA A 287 0.09 -18.14 0.45
CA ALA A 287 -0.01 -19.57 0.25
C ALA A 287 0.36 -20.01 -1.17
N ALA A 288 -0.10 -19.27 -2.18
CA ALA A 288 0.26 -19.53 -3.59
C ALA A 288 1.78 -19.44 -3.81
N ILE A 289 2.42 -18.41 -3.26
CA ILE A 289 3.88 -18.22 -3.36
C ILE A 289 4.61 -19.37 -2.65
N VAL A 290 4.20 -19.75 -1.44
CA VAL A 290 4.80 -20.88 -0.71
C VAL A 290 4.67 -22.19 -1.50
N LEU A 291 3.51 -22.45 -2.11
CA LEU A 291 3.28 -23.65 -2.92
C LEU A 291 4.16 -23.68 -4.16
N VAL A 292 4.29 -22.56 -4.87
CA VAL A 292 5.16 -22.42 -6.05
C VAL A 292 6.62 -22.65 -5.68
N VAL A 293 7.09 -22.08 -4.57
CA VAL A 293 8.44 -22.29 -4.04
C VAL A 293 8.69 -23.75 -3.66
N ARG A 294 7.75 -24.38 -2.93
CA ARG A 294 7.87 -25.80 -2.54
C ARG A 294 7.88 -26.75 -3.73
N ALA A 295 7.10 -26.44 -4.77
CA ALA A 295 7.07 -27.24 -5.98
C ALA A 295 8.37 -27.16 -6.80
N GLY A 296 9.28 -26.23 -6.45
CA GLY A 296 10.54 -26.03 -7.17
C GLY A 296 10.36 -25.57 -8.61
N ARG A 297 9.16 -25.07 -8.97
CA ARG A 297 8.82 -24.53 -10.29
C ARG A 297 9.25 -23.06 -10.39
N LEU A 298 9.39 -22.52 -11.61
CA LEU A 298 9.67 -21.10 -11.86
C LEU A 298 10.93 -20.55 -11.14
N ARG A 299 11.96 -21.39 -10.90
CA ARG A 299 13.16 -21.02 -10.11
C ARG A 299 13.81 -19.72 -10.57
N GLY A 300 13.91 -19.49 -11.88
CA GLY A 300 14.47 -18.25 -12.43
C GLY A 300 13.65 -17.00 -12.11
N ALA A 301 12.31 -17.09 -12.16
CA ALA A 301 11.43 -15.99 -11.79
C ALA A 301 11.47 -15.73 -10.27
N ILE A 302 11.42 -16.80 -9.46
CA ILE A 302 11.57 -16.72 -7.99
C ILE A 302 12.91 -16.08 -7.61
N ALA A 303 14.01 -16.45 -8.28
CA ALA A 303 15.32 -15.87 -8.00
C ALA A 303 15.36 -14.36 -8.28
N ARG A 304 14.73 -13.90 -9.37
CA ARG A 304 14.60 -12.46 -9.68
C ARG A 304 13.73 -11.72 -8.66
N LEU A 305 12.60 -12.30 -8.28
CA LEU A 305 11.72 -11.75 -7.24
C LEU A 305 12.44 -11.66 -5.89
N ALA A 306 13.20 -12.70 -5.53
CA ALA A 306 14.00 -12.72 -4.31
C ALA A 306 15.11 -11.66 -4.35
N ALA A 307 15.79 -11.47 -5.49
CA ALA A 307 16.77 -10.41 -5.67
C ALA A 307 16.14 -9.02 -5.49
N ALA A 308 14.99 -8.76 -6.14
CA ALA A 308 14.25 -7.51 -5.96
C ALA A 308 13.80 -7.28 -4.51
N GLY A 309 13.38 -8.35 -3.82
CA GLY A 309 13.03 -8.30 -2.40
C GLY A 309 14.20 -8.01 -1.47
N ARG A 310 15.42 -8.48 -1.79
CA ARG A 310 16.64 -8.11 -1.05
C ARG A 310 17.03 -6.63 -1.21
N MET A 311 16.47 -5.96 -2.20
CA MET A 311 16.69 -4.54 -2.52
C MET A 311 15.38 -3.73 -2.40
N ALA A 312 14.47 -4.13 -1.50
CA ALA A 312 13.14 -3.53 -1.43
C ALA A 312 13.12 -2.02 -1.15
N LEU A 313 13.99 -1.50 -0.27
CA LEU A 313 14.07 -0.07 0.05
C LEU A 313 14.67 0.71 -1.13
N SER A 314 15.76 0.22 -1.73
CA SER A 314 16.35 0.85 -2.91
C SER A 314 15.36 0.88 -4.08
N ASN A 315 14.66 -0.24 -4.31
CA ASN A 315 13.63 -0.34 -5.34
C ASN A 315 12.43 0.57 -5.08
N TYR A 316 12.02 0.76 -3.82
CA TYR A 316 10.93 1.67 -3.47
C TYR A 316 11.23 3.12 -3.85
N ILE A 317 12.39 3.59 -3.41
CA ILE A 317 12.83 4.96 -3.64
C ILE A 317 13.13 5.17 -5.12
N ALA A 318 13.79 4.21 -5.78
CA ALA A 318 14.03 4.26 -7.23
C ALA A 318 12.72 4.31 -8.03
N THR A 319 11.71 3.54 -7.64
CA THR A 319 10.38 3.58 -8.28
C THR A 319 9.77 4.98 -8.20
N SER A 320 9.84 5.61 -7.01
CA SER A 320 9.31 6.96 -6.82
C SER A 320 10.12 8.01 -7.59
N LEU A 321 11.44 7.89 -7.63
CA LEU A 321 12.30 8.75 -8.43
C LEU A 321 11.98 8.64 -9.92
N VAL A 322 11.89 7.42 -10.44
CA VAL A 322 11.56 7.17 -11.86
C VAL A 322 10.17 7.69 -12.20
N ALA A 323 9.15 7.34 -11.40
CA ALA A 323 7.77 7.76 -11.67
C ALA A 323 7.62 9.28 -11.59
N THR A 324 8.14 9.92 -10.54
CA THR A 324 8.01 11.38 -10.41
C THR A 324 8.83 12.13 -11.45
N THR A 325 10.00 11.62 -11.88
CA THR A 325 10.74 12.18 -13.02
C THR A 325 9.97 12.00 -14.34
N LEU A 326 9.24 10.89 -14.51
CA LEU A 326 8.45 10.67 -15.72
C LEU A 326 7.21 11.58 -15.76
N PHE A 327 6.49 11.70 -14.66
CA PHE A 327 5.20 12.42 -14.64
C PHE A 327 5.35 13.91 -14.35
N TYR A 328 6.20 14.33 -13.42
CA TYR A 328 6.19 15.72 -12.96
C TYR A 328 6.96 16.65 -13.91
N GLY A 329 6.65 17.95 -13.83
CA GLY A 329 7.16 18.98 -14.75
C GLY A 329 8.66 19.21 -14.70
N TYR A 330 9.33 18.82 -13.63
CA TYR A 330 10.79 18.88 -13.53
C TYR A 330 11.51 17.73 -14.27
N GLY A 331 10.77 16.79 -14.87
CA GLY A 331 11.31 15.75 -15.75
C GLY A 331 10.56 15.73 -17.08
N ALA A 332 9.83 14.65 -17.39
CA ALA A 332 9.14 14.50 -18.68
C ALA A 332 7.71 15.09 -18.71
N GLY A 333 7.15 15.50 -17.57
CA GLY A 333 5.90 16.28 -17.52
C GLY A 333 4.64 15.53 -18.02
N LEU A 334 4.61 14.19 -17.90
CA LEU A 334 3.49 13.35 -18.33
C LEU A 334 2.28 13.31 -17.37
N TYR A 335 2.30 14.06 -16.27
CA TYR A 335 1.21 14.09 -15.29
C TYR A 335 -0.10 14.52 -15.95
N GLY A 336 -1.15 13.70 -15.82
CA GLY A 336 -2.44 13.90 -16.49
C GLY A 336 -2.35 13.86 -18.02
N ARG A 337 -1.42 13.07 -18.60
CA ARG A 337 -1.35 12.85 -20.06
C ARG A 337 -1.67 11.44 -20.49
N LEU A 338 -1.58 10.49 -19.57
CA LEU A 338 -1.85 9.08 -19.83
C LEU A 338 -3.19 8.71 -19.22
N ASP A 339 -3.95 7.89 -19.93
CA ASP A 339 -5.13 7.22 -19.42
C ASP A 339 -4.74 6.05 -18.50
N ARG A 340 -5.71 5.48 -17.80
CA ARG A 340 -5.45 4.55 -16.69
C ARG A 340 -4.83 3.25 -17.18
N ALA A 341 -5.32 2.71 -18.28
CA ALA A 341 -4.75 1.52 -18.90
C ALA A 341 -3.28 1.77 -19.32
N GLU A 342 -2.96 2.97 -19.82
CA GLU A 342 -1.61 3.34 -20.24
C GLU A 342 -0.65 3.45 -19.05
N LEU A 343 -1.11 3.94 -17.88
CA LEU A 343 -0.29 3.94 -16.66
C LEU A 343 0.18 2.53 -16.28
N TYR A 344 -0.63 1.50 -16.51
CA TYR A 344 -0.22 0.12 -16.22
C TYR A 344 0.85 -0.43 -17.17
N LEU A 345 1.00 0.15 -18.37
CA LEU A 345 2.17 -0.11 -19.23
C LEU A 345 3.44 0.45 -18.59
N VAL A 346 3.37 1.63 -17.97
CA VAL A 346 4.47 2.21 -17.18
C VAL A 346 4.81 1.32 -15.98
N VAL A 347 3.80 0.78 -15.28
CA VAL A 347 4.01 -0.19 -14.19
C VAL A 347 4.77 -1.41 -14.69
N ALA A 348 4.36 -2.00 -15.82
CA ALA A 348 5.03 -3.16 -16.41
C ALA A 348 6.49 -2.85 -16.78
N ALA A 349 6.77 -1.67 -17.32
CA ALA A 349 8.14 -1.22 -17.62
C ALA A 349 8.99 -1.09 -16.34
N ILE A 350 8.47 -0.45 -15.29
CA ILE A 350 9.17 -0.32 -14.01
C ILE A 350 9.40 -1.68 -13.35
N TRP A 351 8.44 -2.60 -13.44
CA TRP A 351 8.61 -3.97 -12.96
C TRP A 351 9.72 -4.70 -13.72
N ALA A 352 9.75 -4.60 -15.04
CA ALA A 352 10.81 -5.19 -15.85
C ALA A 352 12.18 -4.63 -15.46
N MET A 353 12.32 -3.30 -15.36
CA MET A 353 13.55 -2.67 -14.89
C MET A 353 13.96 -3.22 -13.52
N MET A 354 13.05 -3.22 -12.54
CA MET A 354 13.28 -3.70 -11.18
C MET A 354 13.77 -5.16 -11.14
N LEU A 355 13.12 -6.05 -11.89
CA LEU A 355 13.42 -7.48 -11.93
C LEU A 355 14.70 -7.81 -12.70
N LEU A 356 15.14 -6.94 -13.62
CA LEU A 356 16.37 -7.11 -14.40
C LEU A 356 17.58 -6.53 -13.68
N TRP A 357 17.49 -5.33 -13.10
CA TRP A 357 18.64 -4.69 -12.48
C TRP A 357 18.98 -5.28 -11.10
N SER A 358 17.99 -5.71 -10.31
CA SER A 358 18.24 -6.19 -8.93
C SER A 358 19.19 -7.40 -8.91
N PRO A 359 19.02 -8.44 -9.75
CA PRO A 359 20.01 -9.51 -9.87
C PRO A 359 21.38 -9.00 -10.34
N ALA A 360 21.41 -8.16 -11.39
CA ALA A 360 22.66 -7.65 -11.97
C ALA A 360 23.47 -6.75 -11.02
N TRP A 361 22.80 -6.08 -10.09
CA TRP A 361 23.42 -5.34 -9.00
C TRP A 361 24.02 -6.29 -7.95
N LEU A 362 23.24 -7.30 -7.55
CA LEU A 362 23.63 -8.24 -6.50
C LEU A 362 24.70 -9.26 -6.89
N THR A 363 25.11 -9.31 -8.17
CA THR A 363 26.33 -10.02 -8.58
C THR A 363 27.60 -9.28 -8.21
N ARG A 364 27.54 -7.96 -7.99
CA ARG A 364 28.68 -7.09 -7.66
C ARG A 364 28.64 -6.58 -6.22
N PHE A 365 27.45 -6.43 -5.65
CA PHE A 365 27.24 -5.85 -4.32
C PHE A 365 26.43 -6.76 -3.40
N ALA A 366 26.76 -6.76 -2.12
CA ALA A 366 26.09 -7.61 -1.12
C ALA A 366 24.68 -7.12 -0.75
N TYR A 367 24.41 -5.83 -0.94
CA TYR A 367 23.14 -5.17 -0.59
C TYR A 367 22.78 -4.13 -1.65
N GLY A 368 21.51 -3.75 -1.71
CA GLY A 368 21.14 -2.51 -2.40
C GLY A 368 21.74 -1.28 -1.71
N PRO A 369 21.91 -0.16 -2.43
CA PRO A 369 22.58 1.02 -1.91
C PRO A 369 21.94 1.57 -0.63
N LEU A 370 20.62 1.70 -0.59
CA LEU A 370 19.92 2.21 0.60
C LEU A 370 19.85 1.17 1.71
N GLU A 371 19.77 -0.12 1.40
CA GLU A 371 19.86 -1.19 2.39
C GLU A 371 21.23 -1.21 3.07
N TRP A 372 22.31 -0.92 2.32
CA TRP A 372 23.65 -0.80 2.87
C TRP A 372 23.73 0.38 3.84
N VAL A 373 23.26 1.57 3.44
CA VAL A 373 23.22 2.76 4.32
C VAL A 373 22.38 2.49 5.56
N TRP A 374 21.22 1.86 5.40
CA TRP A 374 20.33 1.50 6.50
C TRP A 374 21.01 0.56 7.49
N ARG A 375 21.69 -0.48 7.01
CA ARG A 375 22.42 -1.44 7.85
C ARG A 375 23.64 -0.82 8.52
N ALA A 376 24.42 -0.01 7.80
CA ALA A 376 25.58 0.67 8.34
C ALA A 376 25.19 1.59 9.50
N THR A 377 24.14 2.39 9.30
CA THR A 377 23.66 3.35 10.30
C THR A 377 23.01 2.65 11.48
N SER A 378 22.13 1.67 11.24
CA SER A 378 21.43 0.98 12.32
C SER A 378 22.34 0.11 13.19
N ARG A 379 23.36 -0.54 12.60
CA ARG A 379 24.31 -1.39 13.35
C ARG A 379 25.49 -0.62 13.92
N GLY A 380 25.79 0.58 13.39
CA GLY A 380 26.98 1.35 13.76
C GLY A 380 28.28 0.77 13.21
N VAL A 381 28.21 -0.21 12.31
CA VAL A 381 29.37 -0.86 11.67
C VAL A 381 29.13 -0.91 10.17
N ARG A 382 30.13 -0.51 9.37
CA ARG A 382 30.05 -0.54 7.90
C ARG A 382 30.13 -1.99 7.40
N PRO A 383 29.04 -2.58 6.89
CA PRO A 383 29.11 -3.92 6.32
C PRO A 383 29.87 -3.89 4.99
N ARG A 384 30.45 -5.02 4.57
CA ARG A 384 31.09 -5.12 3.26
C ARG A 384 30.09 -4.80 2.15
N PHE A 385 30.47 -3.92 1.23
CA PHE A 385 29.58 -3.44 0.17
C PHE A 385 29.64 -4.32 -1.10
N ARG A 386 30.83 -4.77 -1.51
CA ARG A 386 31.01 -5.67 -2.65
C ARG A 386 30.76 -7.14 -2.26
N SER A 387 30.15 -7.91 -3.16
CA SER A 387 30.16 -9.38 -3.07
C SER A 387 31.58 -9.89 -3.38
N MET A 388 31.98 -10.99 -2.74
CA MET A 388 33.29 -11.64 -2.99
C MET A 388 33.39 -12.12 -4.43
#